data_AF-A0A844A4E7-F1
#
_entry.id   AF-A0A844A4E7-F1
#
_cell.length_a   1.000
_cell.length_b   1.000
_cell.length_c   1.000
_cell.angle_alpha   90.00
_cell.angle_beta   90.00
_cell.angle_gamma   90.00
#
_symmetry.space_group_name_H-M   'P 1'
#
loop_
_entity.id
_entity.type
_entity.pdbx_description
1 polymer ?
#
loop_
_entity_poly.entity_id
_entity_poly.type
_entity_poly.pdbx_seq_one_letter_code
_entity_poly.pdbx_strand_id
1 'polypeptide(L)'
;MRRPKQPAPVGGDAAEAAASEAKKQTRAIREKMIDDATDSLVKRNDSVRANIRDMARWFVVGLGSILTLTIGATSLSGFGSMEFDFRFALALVSLVAGVLLCVKPLFQAIDLMTMATNSREEVYTAPKFAAARALVTRAYLSENSREGNRTFEGLARQLEEAKQNPPPANEEAGLNWTLVYKNIAFKVREALELAVTTELRQRLDIMLNTLRRVVPWVVFAMAVFVWAANPPKDATEHKIVPYEQKIAWSAADEAALKDVGVSVSCLAADHPRLLVTSERANQRSDVIAVFSTTGCPPARLILTNENHLSSK
;
A
#
# COMPACT_ATOMS: atom_id res chain seq x y z
N MET A 1 74.07 -32.93 63.58
CA MET A 1 72.99 -33.06 62.58
C MET A 1 72.16 -31.77 62.59
N ARG A 2 72.29 -30.92 61.57
CA ARG A 2 71.50 -29.68 61.42
C ARG A 2 70.21 -30.00 60.66
N ARG A 3 69.04 -29.66 61.22
CA ARG A 3 67.76 -29.74 60.48
C ARG A 3 67.74 -28.67 59.38
N PRO A 4 67.26 -28.97 58.16
CA PRO A 4 67.08 -27.96 57.14
C PRO A 4 65.90 -27.07 57.51
N LYS A 5 66.11 -25.75 57.36
CA LYS A 5 65.09 -24.71 57.51
C LYS A 5 64.19 -24.77 56.27
N GLN A 6 62.91 -25.06 56.44
CA GLN A 6 61.92 -24.95 55.36
C GLN A 6 61.82 -23.48 54.92
N PRO A 7 61.86 -23.18 53.61
CA PRO A 7 61.61 -21.83 53.12
C PRO A 7 60.12 -21.49 53.28
N ALA A 8 59.85 -20.25 53.70
CA ALA A 8 58.50 -19.70 53.80
C ALA A 8 57.83 -19.61 52.41
N PRO A 9 56.50 -19.77 52.30
CA PRO A 9 55.80 -19.63 51.03
C PRO A 9 55.75 -18.15 50.64
N VAL A 10 56.66 -17.75 49.75
CA VAL A 10 56.61 -16.47 49.05
C VAL A 10 55.92 -16.74 47.72
N GLY A 11 54.62 -16.50 47.63
CA GLY A 11 53.88 -16.74 46.38
C GLY A 11 52.37 -16.60 46.42
N GLY A 12 51.75 -16.47 47.60
CA GLY A 12 50.30 -16.30 47.74
C GLY A 12 49.81 -14.99 47.11
N ASP A 13 50.38 -13.87 47.51
CA ASP A 13 49.84 -12.54 47.18
C ASP A 13 49.90 -12.17 45.70
N ALA A 14 50.95 -12.59 44.97
CA ALA A 14 51.09 -12.32 43.54
C ALA A 14 50.17 -13.19 42.67
N ALA A 15 49.95 -14.45 43.08
CA ALA A 15 49.01 -15.34 42.42
C ALA A 15 47.55 -14.94 42.68
N GLU A 16 47.25 -14.44 43.88
CA GLU A 16 45.93 -13.90 44.24
C GLU A 16 45.63 -12.58 43.50
N ALA A 17 46.62 -11.70 43.36
CA ALA A 17 46.49 -10.48 42.56
C ALA A 17 46.23 -10.78 41.07
N ALA A 18 46.98 -11.72 40.48
CA ALA A 18 46.78 -12.13 39.08
C ALA A 18 45.42 -12.81 38.85
N ALA A 19 44.95 -13.63 39.80
CA ALA A 19 43.62 -14.24 39.74
C ALA A 19 42.48 -13.22 39.88
N SER A 20 42.68 -12.17 40.69
CA SER A 20 41.77 -11.04 40.83
C SER A 20 41.67 -10.23 39.54
N GLU A 21 42.80 -9.92 38.89
CA GLU A 21 42.84 -9.21 37.61
C GLU A 21 42.20 -10.01 36.46
N ALA A 22 42.47 -11.32 36.37
CA ALA A 22 41.87 -12.18 35.36
C ALA A 22 40.33 -12.27 35.51
N LYS A 23 39.82 -12.30 36.75
CA LYS A 23 38.38 -12.24 37.03
C LYS A 23 37.77 -10.87 36.64
N LYS A 24 38.47 -9.76 36.91
CA LYS A 24 38.04 -8.42 36.50
C LYS A 24 37.98 -8.28 34.98
N GLN A 25 39.01 -8.72 34.25
CA GLN A 25 39.01 -8.72 32.77
C GLN A 25 37.89 -9.57 32.18
N THR A 26 37.71 -10.79 32.68
CA THR A 26 36.64 -11.69 32.20
C THR A 26 35.24 -11.08 32.41
N ARG A 27 35.03 -10.37 33.53
CA ARG A 27 33.76 -9.66 33.80
C ARG A 27 33.58 -8.43 32.92
N ALA A 28 34.62 -7.64 32.69
CA ALA A 28 34.57 -6.48 31.79
C ALA A 28 34.25 -6.89 30.34
N ILE A 29 34.84 -7.99 29.85
CA ILE A 29 34.50 -8.57 28.55
C ILE A 29 33.01 -8.97 28.50
N ARG A 30 32.50 -9.56 29.58
CA ARG A 30 31.10 -9.98 29.66
C ARG A 30 30.13 -8.80 29.69
N GLU A 31 30.46 -7.72 30.41
CA GLU A 31 29.67 -6.48 30.37
C GLU A 31 29.63 -5.90 28.97
N LYS A 32 30.78 -5.78 28.31
CA LYS A 32 30.85 -5.29 26.93
C LYS A 32 30.02 -6.15 25.97
N MET A 33 30.06 -7.49 26.11
CA MET A 33 29.22 -8.39 25.32
C MET A 33 27.72 -8.15 25.53
N ILE A 34 27.28 -7.86 26.77
CA ILE A 34 25.87 -7.54 27.06
C ILE A 34 25.49 -6.20 26.42
N ASP A 35 26.35 -5.19 26.51
CA ASP A 35 26.11 -3.87 25.95
C ASP A 35 26.04 -3.95 24.40
N ASP A 36 27.00 -4.63 23.75
CA ASP A 36 27.02 -4.88 22.30
C ASP A 36 25.78 -5.69 21.84
N ALA A 37 25.37 -6.71 22.60
CA ALA A 37 24.18 -7.49 22.31
C ALA A 37 22.91 -6.64 22.41
N THR A 38 22.82 -5.77 23.41
CA THR A 38 21.71 -4.82 23.60
C THR A 38 21.57 -3.90 22.40
N ASP A 39 22.66 -3.28 21.98
CA ASP A 39 22.67 -2.36 20.84
C ASP A 39 22.30 -3.07 19.54
N SER A 40 22.80 -4.29 19.32
CA SER A 40 22.45 -5.09 18.14
C SER A 40 20.95 -5.41 18.09
N LEU A 41 20.34 -5.70 19.25
CA LEU A 41 18.93 -6.07 19.36
C LEU A 41 18.01 -4.88 19.11
N VAL A 42 18.35 -3.73 19.69
CA VAL A 42 17.64 -2.46 19.49
C VAL A 42 17.69 -2.07 18.02
N LYS A 43 18.88 -2.06 17.40
CA LYS A 43 19.06 -1.75 15.97
C LYS A 43 18.24 -2.68 15.07
N ARG A 44 18.24 -3.98 15.36
CA ARG A 44 17.46 -4.96 14.59
C ARG A 44 15.95 -4.68 14.67
N ASN A 45 15.43 -4.46 15.88
CA ASN A 45 14.00 -4.21 16.07
C ASN A 45 13.58 -2.84 15.54
N ASP A 46 14.43 -1.82 15.64
CA ASP A 46 14.22 -0.52 15.00
C ASP A 46 14.13 -0.64 13.48
N SER A 47 15.03 -1.40 12.86
CA SER A 47 14.99 -1.66 11.42
C SER A 47 13.67 -2.35 11.00
N VAL A 48 13.20 -3.34 11.77
CA VAL A 48 11.91 -4.01 11.50
C VAL A 48 10.75 -3.01 11.61
N ARG A 49 10.70 -2.20 12.67
CA ARG A 49 9.65 -1.19 12.86
C ARG A 49 9.67 -0.13 11.76
N ALA A 50 10.85 0.33 11.36
CA ALA A 50 11.01 1.27 10.26
C ALA A 50 10.46 0.69 8.95
N ASN A 51 10.78 -0.58 8.64
CA ASN A 51 10.27 -1.24 7.45
C ASN A 51 8.72 -1.37 7.47
N ILE A 52 8.12 -1.70 8.63
CA ILE A 52 6.66 -1.74 8.77
C ILE A 52 6.04 -0.36 8.51
N ARG A 53 6.65 0.71 9.05
CA ARG A 53 6.21 2.09 8.83
C ARG A 53 6.32 2.51 7.36
N ASP A 54 7.42 2.13 6.71
CA ASP A 54 7.63 2.45 5.29
C ASP A 54 6.66 1.67 4.39
N MET A 55 6.33 0.42 4.71
CA MET A 55 5.23 -0.30 4.04
C MET A 55 3.91 0.46 4.18
N ALA A 56 3.55 0.90 5.40
CA ALA A 56 2.34 1.70 5.61
C ALA A 56 2.36 2.99 4.77
N ARG A 57 3.53 3.63 4.58
CA ARG A 57 3.69 4.83 3.75
C ARG A 57 3.40 4.55 2.30
N TRP A 58 4.00 3.50 1.75
CA TRP A 58 3.72 3.09 0.38
C TRP A 58 2.25 2.72 0.17
N PHE A 59 1.58 2.16 1.18
CA PHE A 59 0.13 1.91 1.10
C PHE A 59 -0.69 3.21 1.03
N VAL A 60 -0.42 4.18 1.90
CA VAL A 60 -1.14 5.48 1.88
C VAL A 60 -0.90 6.19 0.55
N VAL A 61 0.35 6.21 0.07
CA VAL A 61 0.72 6.82 -1.22
C VAL A 61 0.05 6.10 -2.39
N GLY A 62 0.03 4.76 -2.39
CA GLY A 62 -0.59 3.96 -3.44
C GLY A 62 -2.12 4.10 -3.49
N LEU A 63 -2.79 4.14 -2.33
CA LEU A 63 -4.23 4.41 -2.27
C LEU A 63 -4.55 5.83 -2.73
N GLY A 64 -3.75 6.81 -2.30
CA GLY A 64 -3.89 8.20 -2.72
C GLY A 64 -3.70 8.37 -4.22
N SER A 65 -2.70 7.72 -4.82
CA SER A 65 -2.46 7.83 -6.27
C SER A 65 -3.57 7.21 -7.10
N ILE A 66 -4.14 6.07 -6.69
CA ILE A 66 -5.29 5.46 -7.37
C ILE A 66 -6.51 6.40 -7.34
N LEU A 67 -6.78 7.01 -6.19
CA LEU A 67 -7.85 7.99 -6.04
C LEU A 67 -7.63 9.21 -6.93
N THR A 68 -6.44 9.81 -6.89
CA THR A 68 -6.07 10.96 -7.72
C THR A 68 -6.11 10.63 -9.21
N LEU A 69 -5.70 9.42 -9.61
CA LEU A 69 -5.81 8.97 -10.99
C LEU A 69 -7.27 8.76 -11.41
N THR A 70 -8.11 8.20 -10.55
CA THR A 70 -9.52 7.97 -10.87
C THR A 70 -10.29 9.29 -10.98
N ILE A 71 -9.94 10.26 -10.12
CA ILE A 71 -10.54 11.59 -10.10
C ILE A 71 -9.95 12.49 -11.19
N GLY A 72 -8.64 12.40 -11.43
CA GLY A 72 -7.91 13.25 -12.37
C GLY A 72 -7.89 12.74 -13.81
N ALA A 73 -8.19 11.45 -14.04
CA ALA A 73 -8.38 10.92 -15.37
C ALA A 73 -9.70 11.40 -15.98
N THR A 74 -9.76 11.37 -17.31
CA THR A 74 -10.88 11.75 -18.19
C THR A 74 -12.27 11.25 -17.76
N SER A 75 -12.35 10.20 -16.94
CA SER A 75 -13.59 9.68 -16.37
C SER A 75 -14.39 10.71 -15.56
N LEU A 76 -13.73 11.67 -14.88
CA LEU A 76 -14.47 12.70 -14.13
C LEU A 76 -15.05 13.78 -15.03
N SER A 77 -14.38 14.07 -16.16
CA SER A 77 -14.95 14.89 -17.22
C SER A 77 -16.16 14.22 -17.85
N GLY A 78 -16.10 12.90 -18.08
CA GLY A 78 -17.25 12.10 -18.53
C GLY A 78 -18.41 12.08 -17.53
N PHE A 79 -18.10 11.95 -16.24
CA PHE A 79 -19.09 12.07 -15.16
C PHE A 79 -19.75 13.46 -15.11
N GLY A 80 -18.96 14.52 -15.29
CA GLY A 80 -19.46 15.90 -15.30
C GLY A 80 -20.36 16.24 -16.50
N SER A 81 -20.26 15.48 -17.60
CA SER A 81 -21.12 15.64 -18.77
C SER A 81 -22.27 14.62 -18.85
N MET A 82 -22.47 13.78 -17.83
CA MET A 82 -23.58 12.84 -17.80
C MET A 82 -24.90 13.54 -17.48
N GLU A 83 -25.96 13.10 -18.15
CA GLU A 83 -27.33 13.43 -17.77
C GLU A 83 -27.72 12.69 -16.47
N PHE A 84 -28.67 13.24 -15.71
CA PHE A 84 -29.15 12.64 -14.46
C PHE A 84 -30.03 11.41 -14.72
N ASP A 85 -29.39 10.29 -15.07
CA ASP A 85 -30.03 9.01 -15.35
C ASP A 85 -29.61 7.92 -14.35
N PHE A 86 -30.01 6.67 -14.61
CA PHE A 86 -29.61 5.52 -13.80
C PHE A 86 -28.08 5.33 -13.78
N ARG A 87 -27.38 5.62 -14.88
CA ARG A 87 -25.94 5.44 -14.97
C ARG A 87 -25.21 6.50 -14.16
N PHE A 88 -25.70 7.74 -14.12
CA PHE A 88 -25.20 8.78 -13.24
C PHE A 88 -25.33 8.35 -11.76
N ALA A 89 -26.50 7.86 -11.36
CA ALA A 89 -26.70 7.36 -10.00
C ALA A 89 -25.76 6.18 -9.67
N LEU A 90 -25.58 5.25 -10.61
CA LEU A 90 -24.66 4.12 -10.45
C LEU A 90 -23.19 4.57 -10.36
N ALA A 91 -22.77 5.52 -11.19
CA ALA A 91 -21.42 6.10 -11.17
C ALA A 91 -21.16 6.81 -9.82
N LEU A 92 -22.11 7.62 -9.35
CA LEU A 92 -22.00 8.31 -8.07
C LEU A 92 -21.93 7.33 -6.90
N VAL A 93 -22.83 6.34 -6.84
CA VAL A 93 -22.87 5.36 -5.75
C VAL A 93 -21.61 4.49 -5.75
N SER A 94 -21.14 4.05 -6.92
CA SER A 94 -19.90 3.26 -7.02
C SER A 94 -18.66 4.06 -6.63
N LEU A 95 -18.58 5.34 -7.01
CA LEU A 95 -17.50 6.24 -6.58
C LEU A 95 -17.49 6.42 -5.06
N VAL A 96 -18.65 6.75 -4.48
CA VAL A 96 -18.81 6.93 -3.03
C VAL A 96 -18.49 5.63 -2.28
N ALA A 97 -18.99 4.49 -2.75
CA ALA A 97 -18.69 3.19 -2.17
C ALA A 97 -17.19 2.87 -2.23
N GLY A 98 -16.54 3.13 -3.38
CA GLY A 98 -15.10 2.97 -3.55
C GLY A 98 -14.29 3.80 -2.56
N VAL A 99 -14.66 5.07 -2.35
CA VAL A 99 -14.03 5.95 -1.36
C VAL A 99 -14.25 5.43 0.06
N LEU A 100 -15.48 5.07 0.43
CA LEU A 100 -15.82 4.59 1.77
C LEU A 100 -15.07 3.30 2.13
N LEU A 101 -14.90 2.40 1.17
CA LEU A 101 -14.13 1.17 1.34
C LEU A 101 -12.65 1.46 1.68
N CYS A 102 -12.09 2.55 1.17
CA CYS A 102 -10.70 2.96 1.43
C CYS A 102 -10.50 3.60 2.81
N VAL A 103 -11.55 4.08 3.49
CA VAL A 103 -11.44 4.81 4.77
C VAL A 103 -10.83 3.94 5.87
N LYS A 104 -11.34 2.72 6.05
CA LYS A 104 -10.87 1.81 7.09
C LYS A 104 -9.38 1.43 6.95
N PRO A 105 -8.88 0.95 5.80
CA PRO A 105 -7.45 0.64 5.65
C PRO A 105 -6.58 1.89 5.78
N LEU A 106 -7.06 3.07 5.38
CA LEU A 106 -6.33 4.33 5.57
C LEU A 106 -6.13 4.66 7.04
N PHE A 107 -7.19 4.55 7.87
CA PHE A 107 -7.06 4.74 9.32
C PHE A 107 -6.07 3.75 9.95
N GLN A 108 -6.11 2.49 9.54
CA GLN A 108 -5.16 1.47 10.03
C GLN A 108 -3.71 1.78 9.63
N ALA A 109 -3.50 2.28 8.42
CA ALA A 109 -2.17 2.68 7.95
C ALA A 109 -1.64 3.92 8.68
N ILE A 110 -2.48 4.92 8.95
CA ILE A 110 -2.12 6.10 9.75
C ILE A 110 -1.72 5.69 11.17
N ASP A 111 -2.51 4.82 11.81
CA ASP A 111 -2.24 4.31 13.16
C ASP A 111 -0.89 3.56 13.24
N LEU A 112 -0.52 2.81 12.20
CA LEU A 112 0.80 2.20 12.08
C LEU A 112 1.93 3.22 11.92
N MET A 113 1.69 4.35 11.24
CA MET A 113 2.70 5.40 11.07
C MET A 113 2.93 6.24 12.32
N THR A 114 1.86 6.59 13.01
CA THR A 114 1.86 7.52 14.13
C THR A 114 2.27 6.87 15.45
N MET A 115 2.51 5.55 15.47
CA MET A 115 3.05 4.88 16.65
C MET A 115 4.43 5.46 17.02
N ALA A 116 4.39 6.34 18.02
CA ALA A 116 5.54 6.89 18.71
C ALA A 116 6.14 5.84 19.66
N THR A 117 7.35 6.14 20.14
CA THR A 117 8.07 5.38 21.17
C THR A 117 7.19 5.21 22.42
N ASN A 118 6.57 4.04 22.59
CA ASN A 118 5.77 3.74 23.78
C ASN A 118 6.69 3.69 25.01
N SER A 119 6.26 4.28 26.11
CA SER A 119 7.01 4.20 27.37
C SER A 119 7.01 2.78 27.92
N ARG A 120 8.00 2.40 28.74
CA ARG A 120 8.03 1.07 29.38
C ARG A 120 6.74 0.79 30.13
N GLU A 121 6.27 1.76 30.91
CA GLU A 121 5.06 1.66 31.72
C GLU A 121 3.83 1.38 30.87
N GLU A 122 3.73 2.02 29.71
CA GLU A 122 2.63 1.82 28.77
C GLU A 122 2.62 0.40 28.18
N VAL A 123 3.80 -0.18 27.90
CA VAL A 123 3.89 -1.56 27.42
C VAL A 123 3.47 -2.58 28.49
N TYR A 124 3.73 -2.28 29.77
CA TYR A 124 3.34 -3.15 30.88
C TYR A 124 1.88 -3.02 31.30
N THR A 125 1.28 -1.84 31.19
CA THR A 125 -0.05 -1.59 31.77
C THR A 125 -1.14 -1.50 30.71
N ALA A 126 -0.84 -1.03 29.50
CA ALA A 126 -1.89 -0.74 28.54
C ALA A 126 -2.54 -2.03 27.99
N PRO A 127 -3.87 -2.03 27.81
CA PRO A 127 -4.62 -3.18 27.31
C PRO A 127 -4.24 -3.53 25.87
N LYS A 128 -3.83 -2.54 25.07
CA LYS A 128 -3.38 -2.75 23.68
C LYS A 128 -2.23 -3.75 23.56
N PHE A 129 -1.38 -3.89 24.59
CA PHE A 129 -0.25 -4.82 24.58
C PHE A 129 -0.56 -6.19 25.21
N ALA A 130 -1.78 -6.45 25.67
CA ALA A 130 -2.09 -7.69 26.39
C ALA A 130 -1.81 -8.95 25.55
N ALA A 131 -2.22 -8.95 24.27
CA ALA A 131 -1.99 -10.06 23.36
C ALA A 131 -0.49 -10.26 23.03
N ALA A 132 0.23 -9.16 22.78
CA ALA A 132 1.67 -9.19 22.55
C ALA A 132 2.44 -9.69 23.78
N ARG A 133 2.08 -9.25 24.99
CA ARG A 133 2.67 -9.73 26.25
C ARG A 133 2.44 -11.21 26.45
N ALA A 134 1.23 -11.72 26.19
CA ALA A 134 0.92 -13.14 26.29
C ALA A 134 1.75 -13.99 25.31
N LEU A 135 1.91 -13.52 24.07
CA LEU A 135 2.73 -14.19 23.06
C LEU A 135 4.22 -14.23 23.43
N VAL A 136 4.80 -13.10 23.84
CA VAL A 136 6.20 -13.05 24.26
C VAL A 136 6.40 -13.90 25.52
N THR A 137 5.45 -13.88 26.44
CA THR A 137 5.48 -14.72 27.65
C THR A 137 5.53 -16.20 27.28
N ARG A 138 4.63 -16.65 26.39
CA ARG A 138 4.55 -18.05 25.96
C ARG A 138 5.77 -18.47 25.14
N ALA A 139 6.17 -17.69 24.13
CA ALA A 139 7.17 -18.08 23.15
C ALA A 139 8.62 -17.79 23.56
N TYR A 140 8.86 -16.89 24.51
CA TYR A 140 10.20 -16.42 24.85
C TYR A 140 10.53 -16.55 26.33
N LEU A 141 9.60 -16.19 27.22
CA LEU A 141 9.86 -16.19 28.66
C LEU A 141 9.65 -17.55 29.32
N SER A 142 8.68 -18.35 28.85
CA SER A 142 8.34 -19.64 29.49
C SER A 142 9.41 -20.73 29.30
N GLU A 143 10.12 -20.73 28.16
CA GLU A 143 11.10 -21.75 27.77
C GLU A 143 12.54 -21.44 28.26
N ASN A 144 12.91 -20.15 28.34
CA ASN A 144 14.31 -19.73 28.53
C ASN A 144 14.63 -19.12 29.91
N SER A 145 13.78 -19.29 30.92
CA SER A 145 13.93 -18.55 32.18
C SER A 145 13.67 -19.35 33.47
N ARG A 146 14.46 -19.03 34.52
CA ARG A 146 14.23 -19.49 35.91
C ARG A 146 12.87 -18.98 36.40
N GLU A 147 12.22 -19.69 37.32
CA GLU A 147 10.80 -19.55 37.69
C GLU A 147 10.27 -18.11 37.86
N GLY A 148 11.07 -17.17 38.39
CA GLY A 148 10.66 -15.75 38.55
C GLY A 148 10.65 -14.89 37.27
N ASN A 149 11.20 -15.37 36.14
CA ASN A 149 11.32 -14.64 34.87
C ASN A 149 10.38 -15.15 33.78
N ARG A 150 9.48 -16.08 34.13
CA ARG A 150 8.59 -16.76 33.17
C ARG A 150 7.44 -15.89 32.68
N THR A 151 7.22 -14.73 33.31
CA THR A 151 6.14 -13.80 32.96
C THR A 151 6.66 -12.37 32.84
N PHE A 152 5.96 -11.57 32.03
CA PHE A 152 6.23 -10.15 31.86
C PHE A 152 6.18 -9.38 33.20
N GLU A 153 5.21 -9.71 34.07
CA GLU A 153 5.07 -9.12 35.41
C GLU A 153 6.21 -9.54 36.36
N GLY A 154 6.65 -10.81 36.31
CA GLY A 154 7.78 -11.29 37.12
C GLY A 154 9.09 -10.57 36.78
N LEU A 155 9.32 -10.31 35.50
CA LEU A 155 10.47 -9.54 35.01
C LEU A 155 10.44 -8.07 35.46
N ALA A 156 9.27 -7.42 35.38
CA ALA A 156 9.10 -6.05 35.87
C ALA A 156 9.36 -5.96 37.37
N ARG A 157 8.81 -6.91 38.14
CA ARG A 157 8.97 -6.98 39.59
C ARG A 157 10.43 -7.21 40.00
N GLN A 158 11.16 -8.12 39.33
CA GLN A 158 12.59 -8.32 39.61
C GLN A 158 13.44 -7.09 39.31
N LEU A 159 13.10 -6.32 38.27
CA LEU A 159 13.83 -5.08 37.96
C LEU A 159 13.60 -4.02 39.04
N GLU A 160 12.37 -3.87 39.53
CA GLU A 160 12.06 -2.94 40.63
C GLU A 160 12.68 -3.39 41.95
N GLU A 161 12.61 -4.67 42.28
CA GLU A 161 13.27 -5.25 43.46
C GLU A 161 14.79 -5.03 43.40
N ALA A 162 15.39 -5.11 42.20
CA ALA A 162 16.79 -4.83 42.00
C ALA A 162 17.11 -3.34 42.20
N LYS A 163 16.29 -2.41 41.66
CA LYS A 163 16.51 -0.98 41.88
C LYS A 163 16.40 -0.57 43.35
N GLN A 164 15.50 -1.20 44.09
CA GLN A 164 15.20 -0.84 45.48
C GLN A 164 16.20 -1.40 46.49
N ASN A 165 16.86 -2.52 46.17
CA ASN A 165 17.81 -3.18 47.06
C ASN A 165 19.21 -3.28 46.42
N PRO A 166 19.91 -2.16 46.15
CA PRO A 166 21.31 -2.23 45.76
C PRO A 166 22.12 -2.82 46.93
N PRO A 167 23.02 -3.80 46.69
CA PRO A 167 23.88 -4.33 47.73
C PRO A 167 24.86 -3.26 48.24
N PRO A 168 25.42 -3.45 49.45
CA PRO A 168 26.37 -2.52 50.04
C PRO A 168 27.59 -2.29 49.13
N ALA A 169 28.19 -1.10 49.24
CA ALA A 169 29.19 -0.53 48.32
C ALA A 169 30.59 -1.18 48.39
N ASN A 170 30.71 -2.43 48.84
CA ASN A 170 31.94 -3.20 48.76
C ASN A 170 32.24 -3.53 47.29
N GLU A 171 33.45 -3.20 46.81
CA GLU A 171 33.82 -3.24 45.37
C GLU A 171 33.46 -4.58 44.68
N GLU A 172 33.68 -5.72 45.33
CA GLU A 172 33.35 -7.03 44.74
C GLU A 172 31.86 -7.35 44.67
N ALA A 173 31.08 -6.88 45.66
CA ALA A 173 29.63 -7.06 45.72
C ALA A 173 28.93 -6.06 44.77
N GLY A 174 29.43 -4.82 44.72
CA GLY A 174 28.99 -3.78 43.81
C GLY A 174 29.21 -4.13 42.34
N LEU A 175 30.39 -4.64 41.94
CA LEU A 175 30.64 -5.05 40.55
C LEU A 175 29.83 -6.28 40.11
N ASN A 176 29.65 -7.29 40.98
CA ASN A 176 28.79 -8.43 40.66
C ASN A 176 27.33 -8.03 40.50
N TRP A 177 26.88 -7.07 41.31
CA TRP A 177 25.55 -6.50 41.22
C TRP A 177 25.31 -5.79 39.90
N THR A 178 26.25 -4.98 39.42
CA THR A 178 26.14 -4.31 38.12
C THR A 178 25.91 -5.31 37.00
N LEU A 179 26.63 -6.44 37.01
CA LEU A 179 26.48 -7.50 36.02
C LEU A 179 25.10 -8.18 36.10
N VAL A 180 24.62 -8.49 37.31
CA VAL A 180 23.29 -9.09 37.53
C VAL A 180 22.19 -8.13 37.09
N TYR A 181 22.28 -6.86 37.50
CA TYR A 181 21.36 -5.81 37.11
C TYR A 181 21.36 -5.59 35.60
N LYS A 182 22.53 -5.48 34.95
CA LYS A 182 22.66 -5.36 33.48
C LYS A 182 22.02 -6.54 32.76
N ASN A 183 22.18 -7.76 33.25
CA ASN A 183 21.58 -8.95 32.64
C ASN A 183 20.05 -8.97 32.78
N ILE A 184 19.51 -8.59 33.94
CA ILE A 184 18.05 -8.46 34.15
C ILE A 184 17.50 -7.32 33.27
N ALA A 185 18.17 -6.17 33.26
CA ALA A 185 17.79 -5.02 32.45
C ALA A 185 17.82 -5.33 30.95
N PHE A 186 18.79 -6.14 30.48
CA PHE A 186 18.86 -6.64 29.11
C PHE A 186 17.63 -7.49 28.77
N LYS A 187 17.30 -8.49 29.60
CA LYS A 187 16.12 -9.35 29.37
C LYS A 187 14.81 -8.56 29.38
N VAL A 188 14.67 -7.59 30.29
CA VAL A 188 13.52 -6.68 30.31
C VAL A 188 13.44 -5.89 29.01
N ARG A 189 14.57 -5.31 28.57
CA ARG A 189 14.62 -4.53 27.33
C ARG A 189 14.29 -5.39 26.12
N GLU A 190 14.85 -6.59 26.03
CA GLU A 190 14.56 -7.53 24.96
C GLU A 190 13.08 -7.92 24.89
N ALA A 191 12.48 -8.28 26.04
CA ALA A 191 11.06 -8.60 26.11
C ALA A 191 10.17 -7.42 25.67
N LEU A 192 10.48 -6.21 26.14
CA LEU A 192 9.76 -4.98 25.76
C LEU A 192 9.86 -4.69 24.26
N GLU A 193 11.07 -4.74 23.70
CA GLU A 193 11.28 -4.49 22.28
C GLU A 193 10.56 -5.54 21.41
N LEU A 194 10.55 -6.80 21.84
CA LEU A 194 9.79 -7.88 21.21
C LEU A 194 8.28 -7.64 21.30
N ALA A 195 7.75 -7.22 22.45
CA ALA A 195 6.32 -6.96 22.62
C ALA A 195 5.84 -5.81 21.73
N VAL A 196 6.59 -4.70 21.68
CA VAL A 196 6.28 -3.57 20.79
C VAL A 196 6.34 -4.00 19.32
N THR A 197 7.37 -4.76 18.93
CA THR A 197 7.50 -5.25 17.55
C THR A 197 6.37 -6.23 17.18
N THR A 198 5.95 -7.08 18.13
CA THR A 198 4.87 -8.05 17.93
C THR A 198 3.52 -7.35 17.77
N GLU A 199 3.24 -6.33 18.58
CA GLU A 199 2.04 -5.50 18.43
C GLU A 199 1.98 -4.82 17.06
N LEU A 200 3.10 -4.23 16.61
CA LEU A 200 3.19 -3.65 15.27
C LEU A 200 2.92 -4.69 14.16
N ARG A 201 3.48 -5.90 14.30
CA ARG A 201 3.20 -6.99 13.35
C ARG A 201 1.73 -7.41 13.34
N GLN A 202 1.12 -7.57 14.51
CA GLN A 202 -0.31 -7.92 14.59
C GLN A 202 -1.19 -6.88 13.91
N ARG A 203 -0.89 -5.59 14.10
CA ARG A 203 -1.60 -4.50 13.41
C ARG A 203 -1.36 -4.53 11.90
N LEU A 204 -0.13 -4.79 11.46
CA LEU A 204 0.18 -4.99 10.05
C LEU A 204 -0.63 -6.15 9.46
N ASP A 205 -0.71 -7.29 10.15
CA ASP A 205 -1.49 -8.45 9.69
C ASP A 205 -2.99 -8.14 9.61
N ILE A 206 -3.52 -7.38 10.58
CA ILE A 206 -4.91 -6.90 10.54
C ILE A 206 -5.13 -5.98 9.33
N MET A 207 -4.18 -5.07 9.06
CA MET A 207 -4.23 -4.18 7.90
C MET A 207 -4.17 -4.97 6.58
N LEU A 208 -3.23 -5.92 6.46
CA LEU A 208 -3.10 -6.77 5.27
C LEU A 208 -4.33 -7.64 5.04
N ASN A 209 -4.90 -8.22 6.09
CA ASN A 209 -6.15 -8.98 5.99
C ASN A 209 -7.34 -8.10 5.60
N THR A 210 -7.39 -6.87 6.12
CA THR A 210 -8.42 -5.89 5.74
C THR A 210 -8.26 -5.54 4.26
N LEU A 211 -7.04 -5.24 3.81
CA LEU A 211 -6.74 -4.94 2.41
C LEU A 211 -7.10 -6.10 1.48
N ARG A 212 -6.72 -7.34 1.83
CA ARG A 212 -7.05 -8.52 1.02
C ARG A 212 -8.56 -8.67 0.79
N ARG A 213 -9.38 -8.26 1.76
CA ARG A 213 -10.84 -8.29 1.65
C ARG A 213 -11.38 -7.07 0.89
N VAL A 214 -10.82 -5.88 1.11
CA VAL A 214 -11.35 -4.60 0.62
C VAL A 214 -10.92 -4.30 -0.82
N VAL A 215 -9.67 -4.58 -1.19
CA VAL A 215 -9.10 -4.25 -2.51
C VAL A 215 -9.94 -4.79 -3.67
N PRO A 216 -10.43 -6.06 -3.67
CA PRO A 216 -11.28 -6.55 -4.75
C PRO A 216 -12.56 -5.73 -4.93
N TRP A 217 -13.16 -5.27 -3.83
CA TRP A 217 -14.37 -4.43 -3.87
C TRP A 217 -14.09 -3.02 -4.34
N VAL A 218 -12.93 -2.44 -3.96
CA VAL A 218 -12.49 -1.14 -4.49
C VAL A 218 -12.29 -1.23 -6.00
N VAL A 219 -11.58 -2.25 -6.48
CA VAL A 219 -11.37 -2.47 -7.92
C VAL A 219 -12.69 -2.65 -8.65
N PHE A 220 -13.60 -3.46 -8.10
CA PHE A 220 -14.94 -3.65 -8.66
C PHE A 220 -15.72 -2.34 -8.73
N ALA A 221 -15.76 -1.57 -7.63
CA ALA A 221 -16.46 -0.29 -7.58
C ALA A 221 -15.88 0.71 -8.61
N MET A 222 -14.55 0.78 -8.73
CA MET A 222 -13.90 1.66 -9.72
C MET A 222 -14.15 1.19 -11.15
N ALA A 223 -14.19 -0.12 -11.41
CA ALA A 223 -14.55 -0.64 -12.73
C ALA A 223 -16.00 -0.27 -13.12
N VAL A 224 -16.94 -0.38 -12.17
CA VAL A 224 -18.34 0.05 -12.36
C VAL A 224 -18.41 1.56 -12.62
N PHE A 225 -17.68 2.37 -11.86
CA PHE A 225 -17.60 3.81 -12.05
C PHE A 225 -17.09 4.15 -13.46
N VAL A 226 -15.96 3.58 -13.88
CA VAL A 226 -15.36 3.85 -15.19
C VAL A 226 -16.30 3.44 -16.32
N TRP A 227 -16.96 2.28 -16.21
CA TRP A 227 -17.93 1.81 -17.20
C TRP A 227 -19.18 2.69 -17.27
N ALA A 228 -19.67 3.15 -16.12
CA ALA A 228 -20.83 4.02 -16.06
C ALA A 228 -20.52 5.42 -16.60
N ALA A 229 -19.38 6.00 -16.19
CA ALA A 229 -18.93 7.34 -16.55
C ALA A 229 -18.37 7.47 -17.98
N ASN A 230 -17.91 6.38 -18.58
CA ASN A 230 -17.48 6.32 -19.98
C ASN A 230 -18.35 5.31 -20.75
N PRO A 231 -19.59 5.68 -21.12
CA PRO A 231 -20.35 4.86 -22.05
C PRO A 231 -19.54 4.60 -23.31
N PRO A 232 -19.58 3.37 -23.88
CA PRO A 232 -19.17 3.20 -25.26
C PRO A 232 -20.00 4.21 -26.06
N LYS A 233 -19.32 5.04 -26.85
CA LYS A 233 -20.01 5.95 -27.76
C LYS A 233 -20.79 5.07 -28.72
N ASP A 234 -22.07 4.84 -28.41
CA ASP A 234 -22.98 4.34 -29.41
C ASP A 234 -22.84 5.31 -30.58
N ALA A 235 -22.71 4.77 -31.81
CA ALA A 235 -22.68 5.55 -33.03
C ALA A 235 -24.07 6.16 -33.27
N THR A 236 -24.54 6.96 -32.32
CA THR A 236 -25.79 7.69 -32.39
C THR A 236 -25.60 8.74 -33.46
N GLU A 237 -26.09 8.38 -34.63
CA GLU A 237 -26.33 9.23 -35.78
C GLU A 237 -26.86 10.58 -35.29
N HIS A 238 -25.99 11.59 -35.25
CA HIS A 238 -26.42 12.94 -34.92
C HIS A 238 -27.18 13.43 -36.14
N LYS A 239 -28.50 13.52 -36.01
CA LYS A 239 -29.34 14.17 -37.02
C LYS A 239 -28.95 15.64 -37.05
N ILE A 240 -28.37 16.06 -38.17
CA ILE A 240 -27.97 17.44 -38.43
C ILE A 240 -29.00 18.12 -39.32
N VAL A 241 -28.97 19.45 -39.37
CA VAL A 241 -29.68 20.19 -40.42
C VAL A 241 -28.99 19.87 -41.75
N PRO A 242 -29.71 19.38 -42.77
CA PRO A 242 -29.08 18.97 -44.02
C PRO A 242 -28.32 20.12 -44.68
N TYR A 243 -27.08 19.86 -45.05
CA TYR A 243 -26.25 20.81 -45.78
C TYR A 243 -25.66 20.15 -47.03
N GLU A 244 -25.34 20.97 -48.03
CA GLU A 244 -24.77 20.50 -49.29
C GLU A 244 -23.25 20.30 -49.15
N GLN A 245 -22.77 19.09 -49.47
CA GLN A 245 -21.35 18.77 -49.51
C GLN A 245 -20.88 18.69 -50.96
N LYS A 246 -19.76 19.35 -51.28
CA LYS A 246 -19.09 19.21 -52.57
C LYS A 246 -17.91 18.27 -52.42
N ILE A 247 -17.77 17.33 -53.35
CA ILE A 247 -16.65 16.40 -53.42
C ILE A 247 -15.97 16.53 -54.78
N ALA A 248 -14.71 16.11 -54.87
CA ALA A 248 -14.04 15.91 -56.15
C ALA A 248 -14.48 14.55 -56.71
N TRP A 249 -15.26 14.57 -57.80
CA TRP A 249 -15.81 13.35 -58.38
C TRP A 249 -14.72 12.45 -58.95
N SER A 250 -14.75 11.17 -58.56
CA SER A 250 -13.91 10.13 -59.12
C SER A 250 -14.74 9.03 -59.79
N ALA A 251 -14.08 8.21 -60.61
CA ALA A 251 -14.71 7.05 -61.23
C ALA A 251 -15.24 6.03 -60.20
N ALA A 252 -14.65 5.99 -58.99
CA ALA A 252 -15.10 5.15 -57.89
C ALA A 252 -16.43 5.65 -57.30
N ASP A 253 -16.63 6.97 -57.21
CA ASP A 253 -17.86 7.56 -56.68
C ASP A 253 -19.04 7.35 -57.64
N GLU A 254 -18.80 7.41 -58.95
CA GLU A 254 -19.79 7.05 -59.97
C GLU A 254 -20.12 5.55 -59.95
N ALA A 255 -19.14 4.70 -59.68
CA ALA A 255 -19.38 3.26 -59.53
C ALA A 255 -20.25 2.98 -58.30
N ALA A 256 -20.02 3.66 -57.18
CA ALA A 256 -20.87 3.55 -55.99
C ALA A 256 -22.32 3.99 -56.25
N LEU A 257 -22.53 5.04 -57.05
CA LEU A 257 -23.87 5.47 -57.48
C LEU A 257 -24.57 4.42 -58.36
N LYS A 258 -23.83 3.80 -59.29
CA LYS A 258 -24.37 2.73 -60.13
C LYS A 258 -24.70 1.47 -59.32
N ASP A 259 -23.89 1.16 -58.31
CA ASP A 259 -24.11 0.02 -57.41
C ASP A 259 -25.41 0.15 -56.60
N VAL A 260 -25.79 1.37 -56.20
CA VAL A 260 -27.08 1.65 -55.57
C VAL A 260 -28.24 1.84 -56.56
N GLY A 261 -28.04 1.49 -57.84
CA GLY A 261 -29.09 1.44 -58.86
C GLY A 261 -29.34 2.74 -59.63
N VAL A 262 -28.43 3.72 -59.57
CA VAL A 262 -28.55 4.95 -60.36
C VAL A 262 -28.22 4.65 -61.82
N SER A 263 -29.18 4.94 -62.71
CA SER A 263 -29.01 4.74 -64.15
C SER A 263 -27.99 5.71 -64.75
N VAL A 264 -27.31 5.29 -65.83
CA VAL A 264 -26.31 6.12 -66.53
C VAL A 264 -26.92 7.42 -67.08
N SER A 265 -28.21 7.39 -67.48
CA SER A 265 -28.95 8.58 -67.91
C SER A 265 -29.08 9.65 -66.82
N CYS A 266 -29.08 9.26 -65.54
CA CYS A 266 -29.14 10.21 -64.42
C CYS A 266 -27.81 10.90 -64.13
N LEU A 267 -26.70 10.36 -64.64
CA LEU A 267 -25.35 10.91 -64.49
C LEU A 267 -24.87 11.65 -65.75
N ALA A 268 -25.64 11.61 -66.84
CA ALA A 268 -25.22 12.11 -68.15
C ALA A 268 -25.30 13.64 -68.28
N ALA A 269 -26.16 14.30 -67.49
CA ALA A 269 -26.39 15.74 -67.59
C ALA A 269 -25.47 16.53 -66.66
N ASP A 270 -25.38 16.12 -65.39
CA ASP A 270 -24.59 16.76 -64.34
C ASP A 270 -24.38 15.78 -63.17
N HIS A 271 -23.35 16.02 -62.36
CA HIS A 271 -23.16 15.28 -61.12
C HIS A 271 -24.23 15.64 -60.07
N PRO A 272 -24.72 14.67 -59.27
CA PRO A 272 -25.76 14.93 -58.28
C PRO A 272 -25.27 15.80 -57.13
N ARG A 273 -26.21 16.55 -56.52
CA ARG A 273 -25.93 17.28 -55.28
C ARG A 273 -25.98 16.32 -54.10
N LEU A 274 -25.00 16.42 -53.21
CA LEU A 274 -24.89 15.57 -52.03
C LEU A 274 -25.40 16.31 -50.80
N LEU A 275 -26.49 15.82 -50.21
CA LEU A 275 -27.04 16.35 -48.96
C LEU A 275 -26.64 15.46 -47.80
N VAL A 276 -25.84 16.00 -46.88
CA VAL A 276 -25.45 15.28 -45.66
C VAL A 276 -26.62 15.34 -44.68
N THR A 277 -27.14 14.19 -44.28
CA THR A 277 -28.35 14.09 -43.44
C THR A 277 -28.06 13.67 -42.01
N SER A 278 -26.88 13.11 -41.77
CA SER A 278 -26.40 12.80 -40.41
C SER A 278 -24.89 12.66 -40.37
N GLU A 279 -24.30 13.03 -39.24
CA GLU A 279 -22.90 12.76 -38.92
C GLU A 279 -22.80 11.64 -37.89
N ARG A 280 -21.93 10.65 -38.14
CA ARG A 280 -21.55 9.65 -37.13
C ARG A 280 -20.14 9.96 -36.63
N ALA A 281 -19.98 10.01 -35.30
CA ALA A 281 -18.68 10.17 -34.68
C ALA A 281 -17.73 9.05 -35.15
N ASN A 282 -16.62 9.43 -35.78
CA ASN A 282 -15.64 8.53 -36.42
C ASN A 282 -16.18 7.69 -37.59
N GLN A 283 -16.40 8.33 -38.74
CA GLN A 283 -15.87 7.90 -40.06
C GLN A 283 -16.86 7.87 -41.24
N ARG A 284 -18.18 8.07 -41.04
CA ARG A 284 -19.19 7.84 -42.09
C ARG A 284 -20.39 8.77 -41.91
N SER A 285 -20.64 9.64 -42.88
CA SER A 285 -21.85 10.48 -42.92
C SER A 285 -22.86 9.90 -43.89
N ASP A 286 -24.13 9.82 -43.51
CA ASP A 286 -25.18 9.42 -44.44
C ASP A 286 -25.52 10.58 -45.36
N VAL A 287 -25.43 10.33 -46.67
CA VAL A 287 -25.62 11.32 -47.72
C VAL A 287 -26.73 10.88 -48.65
N ILE A 288 -27.54 11.85 -49.10
CA ILE A 288 -28.54 11.66 -50.15
C ILE A 288 -28.05 12.38 -51.40
N ALA A 289 -27.85 11.63 -52.47
CA ALA A 289 -27.57 12.15 -53.81
C ALA A 289 -28.88 12.57 -54.50
N VAL A 290 -28.99 13.84 -54.88
CA VAL A 290 -30.15 14.44 -55.55
C VAL A 290 -29.76 14.88 -56.95
N PHE A 291 -30.50 14.40 -57.94
CA PHE A 291 -30.23 14.64 -59.36
C PHE A 291 -31.02 15.85 -59.88
N SER A 292 -30.43 16.61 -60.79
CA SER A 292 -31.09 17.75 -61.45
C SER A 292 -32.09 17.32 -62.51
N THR A 293 -31.92 16.12 -63.07
CA THR A 293 -32.76 15.57 -64.13
C THR A 293 -34.07 15.03 -63.58
N THR A 294 -35.19 15.42 -64.19
CA THR A 294 -36.52 14.91 -63.85
C THR A 294 -36.63 13.41 -64.14
N GLY A 295 -37.20 12.65 -63.19
CA GLY A 295 -37.36 11.19 -63.31
C GLY A 295 -36.24 10.34 -62.68
N CYS A 296 -35.20 10.96 -62.11
CA CYS A 296 -34.14 10.26 -61.39
C CYS A 296 -34.41 10.23 -59.88
N PRO A 297 -34.60 9.04 -59.25
CA PRO A 297 -34.86 8.96 -57.82
C PRO A 297 -33.61 9.33 -56.99
N PRO A 298 -33.78 9.94 -55.81
CA PRO A 298 -32.66 10.21 -54.92
C PRO A 298 -32.05 8.90 -54.40
N ALA A 299 -30.73 8.86 -54.26
CA ALA A 299 -30.00 7.67 -53.80
C ALA A 299 -29.33 7.92 -52.44
N ARG A 300 -29.42 6.97 -51.51
CA ARG A 300 -28.80 7.07 -50.18
C ARG A 300 -27.47 6.33 -50.18
N LEU A 301 -26.39 7.03 -49.81
CA LEU A 301 -25.02 6.53 -49.79
C LEU A 301 -24.34 6.91 -48.47
N ILE A 302 -23.13 6.40 -48.29
CA ILE A 302 -22.24 6.79 -47.21
C ILE A 302 -21.11 7.63 -47.79
N LEU A 303 -20.83 8.78 -47.17
CA LEU A 303 -19.62 9.55 -47.41
C LEU A 303 -18.55 9.13 -46.39
N THR A 304 -17.41 8.68 -46.89
CA THR A 304 -16.25 8.31 -46.08
C THR A 304 -15.49 9.56 -45.62
N ASN A 305 -14.59 9.38 -44.65
CA ASN A 305 -13.68 10.45 -44.20
C ASN A 305 -12.80 11.06 -45.30
N GLU A 306 -12.57 10.31 -46.38
CA GLU A 306 -11.76 10.76 -47.51
C GLU A 306 -12.61 11.52 -48.55
N ASN A 307 -13.87 11.83 -48.22
CA ASN A 307 -14.86 12.46 -49.09
C ASN A 307 -15.20 11.64 -50.35
N HIS A 308 -15.15 10.31 -50.23
CA HIS A 308 -15.57 9.38 -51.29
C HIS A 308 -16.91 8.72 -50.95
N LEU A 309 -17.69 8.42 -51.99
CA LEU A 309 -18.97 7.73 -51.89
C LEU A 309 -18.75 6.21 -51.81
N SER A 310 -19.52 5.58 -50.94
CA SER A 310 -19.63 4.13 -50.83
C SER A 310 -21.10 3.72 -50.82
N SER A 311 -21.41 2.62 -51.49
CA SER A 311 -22.67 1.90 -51.25
C SER A 311 -22.68 1.38 -49.81
N LYS A 312 -23.90 1.25 -49.25
CA LYS A 312 -24.12 0.81 -47.87
C LYS A 312 -23.77 -0.66 -47.69
#